data_AF-A0A4Y3RK58-F1
#
_entry.id   AF-A0A4Y3RK58-F1
#
_cell.length_a   1.000
_cell.length_b   1.000
_cell.length_c   1.000
_cell.angle_alpha   90.00
_cell.angle_beta   90.00
_cell.angle_gamma   90.00
#
_symmetry.space_group_name_H-M   'P 1'
#
loop_
_entity.id
_entity.type
_entity.pdbx_description
1 polymer ?
#
loop_
_entity_poly.entity_id
_entity_poly.type
_entity_poly.pdbx_seq_one_letter_code
_entity_poly.pdbx_strand_id
1 'polypeptide(L)'
;MRALDLAAASLAKADPDLPRSSWIAFYGPAELFALTAIVRDRLGDAADAEAASFQALAVLPETFRRNRALTTARLSLAQLHQGDVELATVTTAKVFDEMRGAPLPGRMRLLLGEFHRDLITLAPGSAIAMDWADRYRTEWSRP
;
A
#
# COMPACT_ATOMS: atom_id res chain seq x y z
N MET A 1 8.88 -9.47 15.89
CA MET A 1 7.54 -9.76 15.33
C MET A 1 6.48 -10.21 16.37
N ARG A 2 6.85 -10.53 17.63
CA ARG A 2 5.93 -11.06 18.66
C ARG A 2 4.55 -10.39 18.77
N ALA A 3 4.45 -9.07 18.64
CA ALA A 3 3.16 -8.37 18.72
C ALA A 3 2.23 -8.69 17.53
N LEU A 4 2.77 -8.80 16.31
CA LEU A 4 2.01 -9.21 15.13
C LEU A 4 1.53 -10.67 15.26
N ASP A 5 2.40 -11.55 15.77
CA ASP A 5 2.05 -12.96 15.98
C ASP A 5 0.91 -13.11 16.99
N LEU A 6 0.95 -12.34 18.08
CA LEU A 6 -0.12 -12.29 19.09
C LEU A 6 -1.42 -11.72 18.52
N ALA A 7 -1.35 -10.69 17.69
CA ALA A 7 -2.51 -10.13 17.01
C ALA A 7 -3.14 -11.14 16.04
N ALA A 8 -2.33 -11.84 15.24
CA ALA A 8 -2.77 -12.90 14.34
C ALA A 8 -3.46 -14.03 15.11
N ALA A 9 -2.83 -14.52 16.18
CA ALA A 9 -3.38 -15.58 17.02
C ALA A 9 -4.68 -15.17 17.72
N SER A 10 -4.84 -13.88 18.07
CA SER A 10 -6.07 -13.38 18.67
C SER A 10 -7.18 -13.23 17.64
N LEU A 11 -6.86 -12.73 16.45
CA LEU A 11 -7.81 -12.58 15.35
C LEU A 11 -8.33 -13.93 14.85
N ALA A 12 -7.46 -14.96 14.79
CA ALA A 12 -7.83 -16.30 14.36
C ALA A 12 -8.86 -16.99 15.28
N LYS A 13 -9.00 -16.52 16.53
CA LYS A 13 -10.01 -17.03 17.47
C LYS A 13 -11.38 -16.38 17.28
N ALA A 14 -11.45 -15.28 16.53
CA ALA A 14 -12.71 -14.60 16.27
C ALA A 14 -13.50 -15.35 15.19
N ASP A 15 -14.78 -15.59 15.46
CA ASP A 15 -15.70 -16.17 14.49
C ASP A 15 -15.93 -15.18 13.32
N PRO A 16 -15.66 -15.56 12.06
CA PRO A 16 -15.89 -14.72 10.90
C PRO A 16 -17.37 -14.53 10.55
N ASP A 17 -18.23 -15.47 10.94
CA ASP A 17 -19.64 -15.51 10.53
C ASP A 17 -20.56 -14.73 11.50
N LEU A 18 -20.03 -14.31 12.65
CA LEU A 18 -20.76 -13.45 13.57
C LEU A 18 -20.91 -12.02 13.00
N PRO A 19 -22.12 -11.45 12.99
CA PRO A 19 -22.35 -10.08 12.54
C PRO A 19 -21.48 -9.08 13.29
N ARG A 20 -20.70 -8.29 12.56
CA ARG A 20 -19.90 -7.19 13.12
C ARG A 20 -20.58 -5.86 12.88
N SER A 21 -20.55 -5.00 13.89
CA SER A 21 -20.95 -3.61 13.71
C SER A 21 -20.07 -2.95 12.65
N SER A 22 -20.64 -2.00 11.91
CA SER A 22 -19.93 -1.30 10.83
C SER A 22 -18.65 -0.58 11.31
N TRP A 23 -18.61 -0.13 12.58
CA TRP A 23 -17.44 0.54 13.15
C TRP A 23 -16.26 -0.40 13.41
N ILE A 24 -16.50 -1.69 13.67
CA ILE A 24 -15.43 -2.68 13.89
C ILE A 24 -15.12 -3.51 12.65
N ALA A 25 -15.99 -3.49 11.64
CA ALA A 25 -15.85 -4.26 10.40
C ALA A 25 -14.53 -4.00 9.65
N PHE A 26 -13.88 -2.86 9.90
CA PHE A 26 -12.54 -2.55 9.39
C PHE A 26 -11.42 -3.40 10.03
N TYR A 27 -11.53 -3.70 11.33
CA TYR A 27 -10.51 -4.42 12.09
C TYR A 27 -10.63 -5.93 11.84
N GLY A 28 -10.03 -6.37 10.75
CA GLY A 28 -10.00 -7.76 10.32
C GLY A 28 -8.67 -8.15 9.67
N PRO A 29 -8.63 -9.28 8.95
CA PRO A 29 -7.42 -9.79 8.31
C PRO A 29 -6.74 -8.75 7.41
N ALA A 30 -7.53 -7.96 6.68
CA ALA A 30 -7.06 -6.85 5.86
C ALA A 30 -6.11 -5.91 6.60
N GLU A 31 -6.52 -5.43 7.78
CA GLU A 31 -5.75 -4.46 8.54
C GLU A 31 -4.49 -5.09 9.15
N LEU A 32 -4.59 -6.36 9.60
CA LEU A 32 -3.44 -7.09 10.11
C LEU A 32 -2.36 -7.28 9.01
N PHE A 33 -2.77 -7.65 7.80
CA PHE A 33 -1.87 -7.76 6.66
C PHE A 33 -1.28 -6.40 6.27
N ALA A 34 -2.09 -5.34 6.27
CA ALA A 34 -1.61 -3.99 5.98
C ALA A 34 -0.58 -3.50 7.01
N LEU A 35 -0.76 -3.80 8.30
CA LEU A 35 0.22 -3.51 9.35
C LEU A 35 1.49 -4.37 9.20
N THR A 36 1.33 -5.64 8.84
CA THR A 36 2.46 -6.55 8.59
C THR A 36 3.33 -6.03 7.45
N ALA A 37 2.71 -5.59 6.34
CA ALA A 37 3.42 -4.99 5.22
C ALA A 37 4.28 -3.80 5.63
N ILE A 38 3.71 -2.87 6.41
CA ILE A 38 4.43 -1.70 6.92
C ILE A 38 5.64 -2.10 7.78
N VAL A 39 5.47 -3.07 8.68
CA VAL A 39 6.54 -3.48 9.59
C VAL A 39 7.66 -4.18 8.83
N ARG A 40 7.32 -5.07 7.89
CA ARG A 40 8.29 -5.78 7.05
C ARG A 40 9.08 -4.82 6.17
N ASP A 41 8.42 -3.87 5.54
CA ASP A 41 9.07 -2.86 4.70
C ASP A 41 10.10 -2.05 5.51
N ARG A 42 9.72 -1.62 6.72
CA ARG A 42 10.63 -0.91 7.64
C ARG A 42 11.81 -1.74 8.15
N LEU A 43 11.71 -3.06 8.13
CA LEU A 43 12.79 -3.96 8.50
C LEU A 43 13.71 -4.28 7.30
N GLY A 44 13.38 -3.80 6.09
CA GLY A 44 14.09 -4.13 4.86
C GLY A 44 13.65 -5.45 4.23
N ASP A 45 12.62 -6.11 4.77
CA ASP A 45 12.08 -7.37 4.24
C ASP A 45 11.06 -7.07 3.11
N ALA A 46 11.53 -6.49 2.02
CA ALA A 46 10.67 -5.96 0.95
C ALA A 46 9.76 -7.04 0.31
N ALA A 47 10.26 -8.27 0.13
CA ALA A 47 9.47 -9.39 -0.40
C ALA A 47 8.29 -9.78 0.52
N ASP A 48 8.53 -9.87 1.83
CA ASP A 48 7.47 -10.15 2.80
C ASP A 48 6.48 -8.98 2.90
N ALA A 49 6.96 -7.74 2.71
CA ALA A 49 6.11 -6.56 2.67
C ALA A 49 5.18 -6.55 1.44
N GLU A 50 5.68 -6.97 0.28
CA GLU A 50 4.89 -7.13 -0.93
C GLU A 50 3.81 -8.20 -0.74
N ALA A 51 4.21 -9.39 -0.28
CA ALA A 51 3.30 -10.50 -0.03
C ALA A 51 2.17 -10.11 0.94
N ALA A 52 2.51 -9.43 2.04
CA ALA A 52 1.52 -8.94 2.99
C ALA A 52 0.59 -7.86 2.39
N SER A 53 1.12 -6.96 1.54
CA SER A 53 0.30 -5.96 0.85
C SER A 53 -0.68 -6.62 -0.14
N PHE A 54 -0.24 -7.66 -0.85
CA PHE A 54 -1.09 -8.44 -1.74
C PHE A 54 -2.21 -9.17 -0.98
N GLN A 55 -1.88 -9.82 0.14
CA GLN A 55 -2.86 -10.45 1.03
C GLN A 55 -3.89 -9.45 1.56
N ALA A 56 -3.45 -8.25 1.96
CA ALA A 56 -4.34 -7.18 2.39
C ALA A 56 -5.32 -6.78 1.27
N LEU A 57 -4.83 -6.55 0.06
CA LEU A 57 -5.67 -6.17 -1.10
C LEU A 57 -6.66 -7.27 -1.50
N ALA A 58 -6.30 -8.54 -1.34
CA ALA A 58 -7.17 -9.66 -1.66
C ALA A 58 -8.41 -9.74 -0.75
N VAL A 59 -8.30 -9.28 0.50
CA VAL A 59 -9.37 -9.37 1.51
C VAL A 59 -9.99 -8.01 1.87
N LEU A 60 -9.49 -6.90 1.33
CA LEU A 60 -10.07 -5.56 1.50
C LEU A 60 -11.30 -5.37 0.59
N PRO A 61 -12.51 -5.14 1.15
CA PRO A 61 -13.69 -4.77 0.36
C PRO A 61 -13.46 -3.55 -0.54
N GLU A 62 -14.03 -3.58 -1.75
CA GLU A 62 -13.95 -2.50 -2.74
C GLU A 62 -14.51 -1.17 -2.22
N THR A 63 -15.48 -1.22 -1.30
CA THR A 63 -16.06 -0.05 -0.64
C THR A 63 -15.03 0.73 0.19
N PHE A 64 -13.96 0.09 0.68
CA PHE A 64 -12.87 0.73 1.40
C PHE A 64 -11.81 1.33 0.47
N ARG A 65 -12.27 2.11 -0.53
CA ARG A 65 -11.46 2.77 -1.55
C ARG A 65 -10.14 3.35 -1.02
N ARG A 66 -10.21 4.18 0.03
CA ARG A 66 -9.04 4.83 0.63
C ARG A 66 -8.01 3.84 1.17
N ASN A 67 -8.48 2.76 1.81
CA ASN A 67 -7.61 1.77 2.42
C ASN A 67 -6.95 0.90 1.35
N ARG A 68 -7.70 0.56 0.29
CA ARG A 68 -7.16 -0.10 -0.89
C ARG A 68 -6.05 0.73 -1.54
N ALA A 69 -6.31 2.01 -1.84
CA ALA A 69 -5.32 2.92 -2.40
C ALA A 69 -4.07 3.12 -1.52
N LEU A 70 -4.21 3.18 -0.20
CA LEU A 70 -3.05 3.22 0.71
C LEU A 70 -2.26 1.90 0.70
N THR A 71 -2.94 0.77 0.56
CA THR A 71 -2.30 -0.55 0.50
C THR A 71 -1.62 -0.77 -0.85
N THR A 72 -2.23 -0.33 -1.95
CA THR A 72 -1.65 -0.30 -3.29
C THR A 72 -0.37 0.55 -3.34
N ALA A 73 -0.36 1.73 -2.70
CA ALA A 73 0.84 2.55 -2.60
C ALA A 73 1.98 1.90 -1.78
N ARG A 74 1.65 1.06 -0.79
CA ARG A 74 2.66 0.28 -0.04
C ARG A 74 3.16 -0.91 -0.84
N LEU A 75 2.27 -1.58 -1.56
CA LEU A 75 2.63 -2.66 -2.46
C LEU A 75 3.67 -2.18 -3.47
N SER A 76 3.47 -1.01 -4.06
CA SER A 76 4.41 -0.47 -5.03
C SER A 76 5.75 -0.02 -4.42
N LEU A 77 5.76 0.50 -3.19
CA LEU A 77 7.00 0.75 -2.45
C LEU A 77 7.77 -0.55 -2.20
N ALA A 78 7.09 -1.61 -1.75
CA ALA A 78 7.72 -2.91 -1.53
C ALA A 78 8.29 -3.53 -2.83
N GLN A 79 7.58 -3.38 -3.96
CA GLN A 79 8.07 -3.78 -5.28
C GLN A 79 9.31 -2.97 -5.69
N LEU A 80 9.27 -1.65 -5.49
CA LEU A 80 10.38 -0.77 -5.80
C LEU A 80 11.61 -1.09 -4.95
N HIS A 81 11.44 -1.38 -3.66
CA HIS A 81 12.52 -1.80 -2.76
C HIS A 81 13.12 -3.16 -3.12
N GLN A 82 12.41 -4.02 -3.86
CA GLN A 82 12.97 -5.24 -4.45
C GLN A 82 13.72 -4.99 -5.76
N GLY A 83 13.63 -3.78 -6.33
CA GLY A 83 14.23 -3.43 -7.61
C GLY A 83 13.30 -3.60 -8.82
N ASP A 84 12.04 -3.99 -8.61
CA ASP A 84 11.06 -4.22 -9.68
C ASP A 84 10.41 -2.90 -10.15
N VAL A 85 11.24 -2.00 -10.69
CA VAL A 85 10.87 -0.61 -11.05
C VAL A 85 9.66 -0.53 -11.99
N GLU A 86 9.61 -1.39 -13.00
CA GLU A 86 8.53 -1.43 -13.99
C GLU A 86 7.19 -1.82 -13.35
N LEU A 87 7.19 -2.92 -12.59
CA LEU A 87 6.00 -3.38 -11.88
C LEU A 87 5.55 -2.34 -10.85
N ALA A 88 6.50 -1.76 -10.12
CA ALA A 88 6.22 -0.77 -9.10
C ALA A 88 5.53 0.48 -9.67
N THR A 89 5.98 1.00 -10.82
CA THR A 89 5.33 2.17 -11.45
C THR A 89 3.94 1.86 -11.98
N VAL A 90 3.74 0.68 -12.58
CA VAL A 90 2.41 0.19 -13.00
C VAL A 90 1.47 0.04 -11.79
N THR A 91 1.97 -0.49 -10.68
CA THR A 91 1.19 -0.64 -9.45
C THR A 91 0.84 0.71 -8.84
N THR A 92 1.78 1.66 -8.73
CA THR A 92 1.49 2.98 -8.15
C THR A 92 0.47 3.75 -8.98
N ALA A 93 0.44 3.59 -10.31
CA ALA A 93 -0.56 4.24 -11.16
C ALA A 93 -2.00 3.87 -10.77
N LYS A 94 -2.24 2.64 -10.29
CA LYS A 94 -3.55 2.17 -9.84
C LYS A 94 -4.11 2.96 -8.65
N VAL A 95 -3.24 3.61 -7.85
CA VAL A 95 -3.66 4.46 -6.72
C VAL A 95 -4.57 5.60 -7.22
N PHE A 96 -4.25 6.19 -8.37
CA PHE A 96 -5.04 7.27 -8.96
C PHE A 96 -6.36 6.77 -9.53
N ASP A 97 -6.38 5.56 -10.09
CA ASP A 97 -7.62 4.91 -10.53
C ASP A 97 -8.55 4.61 -9.35
N GLU A 98 -8.01 4.03 -8.28
CA GLU A 98 -8.76 3.74 -7.05
C GLU A 98 -9.31 5.03 -6.43
N MET A 99 -8.56 6.14 -6.46
CA MET A 99 -8.97 7.42 -5.89
C MET A 99 -9.71 8.35 -6.86
N ARG A 100 -10.06 7.90 -8.06
CA ARG A 100 -10.71 8.73 -9.08
C ARG A 100 -11.93 9.46 -8.52
N GLY A 101 -11.98 10.77 -8.76
CA GLY A 101 -13.07 11.65 -8.31
C GLY A 101 -13.04 12.00 -6.82
N ALA A 102 -11.99 11.62 -6.08
CA ALA A 102 -11.79 11.98 -4.68
C ALA A 102 -10.40 12.60 -4.47
N PRO A 103 -10.26 13.56 -3.53
CA PRO A 103 -8.96 14.14 -3.23
C PRO A 103 -8.03 13.12 -2.57
N LEU A 104 -6.74 13.17 -2.92
CA LEU A 104 -5.71 12.31 -2.30
C LEU A 104 -5.46 12.76 -0.85
N PRO A 105 -5.66 11.89 0.16
CA PRO A 105 -5.40 12.23 1.54
C PRO A 105 -3.91 12.51 1.80
N GLY A 106 -3.59 13.36 2.78
CA GLY A 106 -2.20 13.75 3.08
C GLY A 106 -1.23 12.58 3.29
N ARG A 107 -1.66 11.51 3.97
CA ARG A 107 -0.85 10.29 4.15
C ARG A 107 -0.53 9.59 2.82
N MET A 108 -1.46 9.62 1.87
CA MET A 108 -1.26 9.01 0.56
C MET A 108 -0.31 9.84 -0.29
N ARG A 109 -0.45 11.17 -0.26
CA ARG A 109 0.50 12.08 -0.91
C ARG A 109 1.93 11.90 -0.39
N LEU A 110 2.07 11.68 0.93
CA LEU A 110 3.37 11.37 1.53
C LEU A 110 3.99 10.09 0.96
N LEU A 111 3.21 9.00 0.88
CA LEU A 111 3.69 7.72 0.30
C LEU A 111 4.02 7.84 -1.19
N LEU A 112 3.20 8.56 -1.96
CA LEU A 112 3.49 8.82 -3.38
C LEU A 112 4.76 9.67 -3.57
N GLY A 113 5.01 10.60 -2.65
CA GLY A 113 6.26 11.37 -2.64
C GLY A 113 7.48 10.57 -2.21
N GLU A 114 7.31 9.60 -1.29
CA GLU A 114 8.34 8.61 -0.94
C GLU A 114 8.67 7.74 -2.14
N PHE A 115 7.66 7.13 -2.77
CA PHE A 115 7.79 6.36 -3.99
C PHE A 115 8.53 7.13 -5.09
N HIS A 116 8.17 8.40 -5.31
CA HIS A 116 8.85 9.23 -6.29
C HIS A 116 10.34 9.42 -5.99
N ARG A 117 10.70 9.68 -4.72
CA ARG A 117 12.10 9.84 -4.31
C ARG A 117 12.88 8.55 -4.53
N ASP A 118 12.33 7.42 -4.10
CA ASP A 118 13.02 6.13 -4.22
C ASP A 118 13.17 5.73 -5.69
N LEU A 119 12.18 6.05 -6.54
CA LEU A 119 12.21 5.78 -7.97
C LEU A 119 13.35 6.53 -8.66
N ILE A 120 13.53 7.83 -8.37
CA ILE A 120 14.61 8.62 -8.98
C ILE A 120 15.98 8.24 -8.42
N THR A 121 16.04 7.65 -7.21
CA THR A 121 17.27 7.11 -6.64
C THR A 121 17.66 5.76 -7.27
N LEU A 122 16.70 4.86 -7.48
CA LEU A 122 16.96 3.51 -8.00
C LEU A 122 17.08 3.46 -9.53
N ALA A 123 16.38 4.34 -10.24
CA ALA A 123 16.39 4.40 -11.71
C ALA A 123 16.66 5.83 -12.22
N PRO A 124 17.80 6.46 -11.84
CA PRO A 124 18.09 7.84 -12.19
C PRO A 124 18.17 8.04 -13.70
N GLY A 125 17.45 9.04 -14.22
CA GLY A 125 17.45 9.37 -15.66
C GLY A 125 16.81 8.33 -16.58
N SER A 126 16.20 7.28 -16.03
CA SER A 126 15.44 6.30 -16.80
C SER A 126 14.20 6.92 -17.44
N ALA A 127 13.79 6.40 -18.61
CA ALA A 127 12.54 6.80 -19.25
C ALA A 127 11.33 6.59 -18.32
N ILE A 128 11.31 5.48 -17.57
CA ILE A 128 10.26 5.16 -16.61
C ILE A 128 10.13 6.24 -15.52
N ALA A 129 11.25 6.68 -14.93
CA ALA A 129 11.23 7.71 -13.90
C ALA A 129 10.79 9.08 -14.45
N MET A 130 11.20 9.42 -15.68
CA MET A 130 10.80 10.65 -16.36
C MET A 130 9.30 10.63 -16.69
N ASP A 131 8.80 9.56 -17.30
CA ASP A 131 7.38 9.39 -17.66
C ASP A 131 6.48 9.42 -16.43
N TRP A 132 6.89 8.73 -15.35
CA TRP A 132 6.19 8.78 -14.06
C TRP A 132 6.05 10.21 -13.56
N ALA A 133 7.16 10.95 -13.54
CA ALA A 133 7.17 12.30 -13.05
C ALA A 133 6.33 13.23 -13.95
N ASP A 134 6.45 13.12 -15.28
CA ASP A 134 5.67 13.92 -16.22
C ASP A 134 4.16 13.74 -16.00
N ARG A 135 3.72 12.48 -15.88
CA ARG A 135 2.30 12.13 -15.76
C ARG A 135 1.70 12.48 -14.40
N TYR A 136 2.37 12.14 -13.30
CA TYR A 136 1.71 12.08 -11.99
C TYR A 136 2.22 13.09 -10.96
N ARG A 137 3.33 13.81 -11.21
CA ARG A 137 3.92 14.73 -10.23
C ARG A 137 2.90 15.74 -9.70
N THR A 138 2.08 16.32 -10.59
CA THR A 138 1.09 17.32 -10.20
C THR A 138 -0.12 16.75 -9.46
N GLU A 139 -0.34 15.43 -9.51
CA GLU A 139 -1.48 14.80 -8.83
C GLU A 139 -1.26 14.69 -7.32
N TRP A 140 -0.04 14.35 -6.89
CA TRP A 140 0.26 14.16 -5.47
C TRP A 140 1.00 15.32 -4.81
N SER A 141 1.62 16.22 -5.57
CA SER A 141 2.41 17.35 -5.04
C SER A 141 1.59 18.62 -4.75
N ARG A 142 0.29 18.64 -5.09
CA ARG A 142 -0.58 19.80 -4.84
C ARG A 142 -1.03 19.85 -3.37
N PRO A 143 -1.15 21.06 -2.78
CA PRO A 143 -1.58 21.25 -1.38
C PRO A 143 -2.93 20.59 -1.05
#